data_AF-A0A2G2DD49-F1
#
_entry.id   AF-A0A2G2DD49-F1
#
_cell.length_a   1.000
_cell.length_b   1.000
_cell.length_c   1.000
_cell.angle_alpha   90.00
_cell.angle_beta   90.00
_cell.angle_gamma   90.00
#
_symmetry.space_group_name_H-M   'P 1'
#
loop_
_entity.id
_entity.type
_entity.pdbx_description
1 polymer ?
#
loop_
_entity_poly.entity_id
_entity_poly.type
_entity_poly.pdbx_seq_one_letter_code
_entity_poly.pdbx_strand_id
1 'polypeptide(L)'
;MPPVFDASDFRARAQQHNPEHAFGAEPAHLGHGDHVLNPDLVSGLVDVKLREAAVLVPVTDTGPEAQVILTRRATAMRKHSGQVAFPGGAVDPEDDSVETAAMREAEEEIGLDRRFVEPVGRLPVYMTTTGFRITPVLAVVHPGFTLTANPDEVDAVFETPLSFLMTQANHRRESRVWEGIERHYYVMPYGEHYIWGVTAGIIRTMYERLYA
;
A
#
# COMPACT_ATOMS: atom_id res chain seq x y z
N MET A 1 -6.13 19.08 18.92
CA MET A 1 -5.34 17.97 19.50
C MET A 1 -4.35 17.52 18.46
N PRO A 2 -3.12 17.12 18.83
CA PRO A 2 -2.25 16.40 17.91
C PRO A 2 -2.97 15.12 17.41
N PRO A 3 -2.71 14.68 16.18
CA PRO A 3 -3.25 13.42 15.68
C PRO A 3 -2.80 12.27 16.59
N VAL A 4 -3.74 11.37 16.89
CA VAL A 4 -3.47 10.13 17.61
C VAL A 4 -3.20 9.07 16.54
N PHE A 5 -2.16 8.27 16.70
CA PHE A 5 -1.76 7.27 15.71
C PHE A 5 -2.03 5.85 16.23
N ASP A 6 -3.20 5.64 16.85
CA ASP A 6 -3.66 4.32 17.28
C ASP A 6 -4.63 3.71 16.26
N ALA A 7 -4.93 2.42 16.41
CA ALA A 7 -5.80 1.71 15.48
C ALA A 7 -7.25 2.21 15.48
N SER A 8 -7.72 2.79 16.61
CA SER A 8 -9.07 3.34 16.71
C SER A 8 -9.22 4.64 15.93
N ASP A 9 -8.26 5.56 16.03
CA ASP A 9 -8.22 6.79 15.24
C ASP A 9 -8.05 6.46 13.75
N PHE A 10 -7.16 5.52 13.41
CA PHE A 10 -7.01 5.03 12.04
C PHE A 10 -8.33 4.48 11.47
N ARG A 11 -9.01 3.59 12.21
CA ARG A 11 -10.33 3.04 11.82
C ARG A 11 -11.34 4.15 11.58
N ALA A 12 -11.44 5.11 12.51
CA ALA A 12 -12.40 6.20 12.41
C ALA A 12 -12.15 7.07 11.16
N ARG A 13 -10.88 7.39 10.85
CA ARG A 13 -10.51 8.14 9.64
C ARG A 13 -10.83 7.34 8.38
N ALA A 14 -10.43 6.07 8.32
CA ALA A 14 -10.66 5.21 7.16
C ALA A 14 -12.16 5.10 6.83
N GLN A 15 -13.02 4.94 7.84
CA GLN A 15 -14.47 4.84 7.68
C GLN A 15 -15.12 6.16 7.24
N GLN A 16 -14.64 7.30 7.74
CA GLN A 16 -15.12 8.62 7.31
C GLN A 16 -14.78 8.93 5.85
N HIS A 17 -13.67 8.37 5.36
CA HIS A 17 -13.21 8.55 3.99
C HIS A 17 -13.60 7.39 3.05
N ASN A 18 -14.43 6.45 3.51
CA ASN A 18 -14.85 5.31 2.70
C ASN A 18 -15.67 5.78 1.48
N PRO A 19 -15.21 5.57 0.24
CA PRO A 19 -15.86 6.08 -0.97
C PRO A 19 -17.24 5.47 -1.28
N GLU A 20 -17.76 4.54 -0.47
CA GLU A 20 -19.15 4.05 -0.61
C GLU A 20 -20.21 5.13 -0.39
N HIS A 21 -19.89 6.27 0.22
CA HIS A 21 -20.78 7.45 0.23
C HIS A 21 -20.63 8.35 -1.02
N ALA A 22 -19.68 8.04 -1.91
CA ALA A 22 -19.47 8.69 -3.19
C ALA A 22 -19.86 7.77 -4.36
N PHE A 23 -21.08 7.25 -4.37
CA PHE A 23 -21.71 6.76 -5.60
C PHE A 23 -22.10 7.95 -6.48
N GLY A 24 -21.10 8.64 -7.01
CA GLY A 24 -21.21 9.74 -7.94
C GLY A 24 -20.02 9.70 -8.88
N ALA A 25 -20.31 9.41 -10.14
CA ALA A 25 -19.32 9.27 -11.20
C ALA A 25 -18.48 10.55 -11.38
N GLU A 26 -17.23 10.50 -10.92
CA GLU A 26 -16.13 11.31 -11.43
C GLU A 26 -14.98 10.32 -11.69
N PRO A 27 -14.23 10.41 -12.79
CA PRO A 27 -13.17 9.44 -13.09
C PRO A 27 -11.96 9.70 -12.17
N ALA A 28 -12.08 9.29 -10.91
CA ALA A 28 -11.05 9.38 -9.87
C ALA A 28 -9.77 8.59 -10.20
N HIS A 29 -9.78 7.86 -11.30
CA HIS A 29 -8.70 7.03 -11.83
C HIS A 29 -7.46 7.81 -12.29
N LEU A 30 -7.53 9.13 -12.50
CA LEU A 30 -6.38 9.95 -12.92
C LEU A 30 -5.65 10.67 -11.78
N GLY A 31 -6.10 10.59 -10.53
CA GLY A 31 -5.54 11.41 -9.44
C GLY A 31 -4.36 10.81 -8.67
N HIS A 32 -4.12 9.49 -8.76
CA HIS A 32 -3.19 8.76 -7.87
C HIS A 32 -2.46 7.65 -8.62
N GLY A 33 -1.13 7.67 -8.61
CA GLY A 33 -0.29 6.72 -9.35
C GLY A 33 1.05 7.32 -9.75
N ASP A 34 1.91 6.50 -10.38
CA ASP A 34 3.24 6.95 -10.88
C ASP A 34 3.11 8.14 -11.85
N HIS A 35 1.96 8.23 -12.53
CA HIS A 35 1.60 9.27 -13.49
C HIS A 35 1.48 10.66 -12.89
N VAL A 36 1.16 10.78 -11.61
CA VAL A 36 1.01 12.08 -10.94
C VAL A 36 2.35 12.80 -10.84
N LEU A 37 3.41 12.05 -10.54
CA LEU A 37 4.77 12.58 -10.46
C LEU A 37 5.48 12.60 -11.82
N ASN A 38 4.96 11.85 -12.80
CA ASN A 38 5.60 11.63 -14.10
C ASN A 38 4.56 11.67 -15.23
N PRO A 39 3.93 12.83 -15.50
CA PRO A 39 2.83 12.93 -16.46
C PRO A 39 3.23 12.50 -17.88
N ASP A 40 4.51 12.72 -18.25
CA ASP A 40 5.03 12.39 -19.58
C ASP A 40 5.18 10.88 -19.85
N LEU A 41 5.20 10.04 -18.80
CA LEU A 41 5.34 8.57 -18.94
C LEU A 41 4.03 7.87 -19.34
N VAL A 42 2.91 8.61 -19.34
CA VAL A 42 1.56 8.05 -19.25
C VAL A 42 0.83 8.12 -20.59
N SER A 43 1.35 8.95 -21.50
CA SER A 43 0.91 9.10 -22.88
C SER A 43 0.87 7.75 -23.64
N GLY A 44 1.63 6.73 -23.19
CA GLY A 44 1.65 5.38 -23.78
C GLY A 44 0.76 4.33 -23.12
N LEU A 45 0.06 4.61 -22.01
CA LEU A 45 -0.74 3.62 -21.26
C LEU A 45 -2.22 3.55 -21.65
N VAL A 46 -2.66 4.40 -22.59
CA VAL A 46 -4.08 4.63 -22.90
C VAL A 46 -4.78 3.40 -23.52
N ASP A 47 -4.05 2.38 -23.98
CA ASP A 47 -4.59 1.16 -24.60
C ASP A 47 -4.17 -0.17 -23.92
N VAL A 48 -3.52 -0.14 -22.76
CA VAL A 48 -3.06 -1.38 -22.09
C VAL A 48 -4.13 -1.87 -21.12
N LYS A 49 -4.62 -3.11 -21.32
CA LYS A 49 -5.46 -3.81 -20.33
C LYS A 49 -4.63 -4.07 -19.07
N LEU A 50 -4.79 -3.19 -18.08
CA LEU A 50 -4.10 -3.30 -16.79
C LEU A 50 -4.59 -4.53 -16.03
N ARG A 51 -3.68 -5.21 -15.33
CA ARG A 51 -4.01 -6.32 -14.44
C ARG A 51 -4.52 -5.77 -13.11
N GLU A 52 -5.64 -6.29 -12.63
CA GLU A 52 -6.16 -5.93 -11.31
C GLU A 52 -5.31 -6.60 -10.23
N ALA A 53 -4.97 -5.83 -9.21
CA ALA A 53 -4.20 -6.26 -8.06
C ALA A 53 -4.77 -5.63 -6.79
N ALA A 54 -4.58 -6.29 -5.66
CA ALA A 54 -5.00 -5.79 -4.37
C ALA A 54 -3.84 -5.92 -3.38
N VAL A 55 -3.66 -4.88 -2.56
CA VAL A 55 -2.67 -4.90 -1.47
C VAL A 55 -3.37 -4.63 -0.16
N LEU A 56 -2.97 -5.33 0.89
CA LEU A 56 -3.43 -5.06 2.25
C LEU A 56 -2.55 -3.96 2.85
N VAL A 57 -3.16 -2.96 3.46
CA VAL A 57 -2.50 -1.97 4.31
C VAL A 57 -2.84 -2.34 5.77
N PRO A 58 -2.09 -3.28 6.37
CA PRO A 58 -2.36 -3.80 7.71
C PRO A 58 -1.86 -2.84 8.80
N VAL A 59 -2.79 -2.28 9.59
CA VAL A 59 -2.49 -1.41 10.74
C VAL A 59 -2.75 -2.17 12.04
N THR A 60 -1.73 -2.39 12.86
CA THR A 60 -1.81 -3.23 14.06
C THR A 60 -2.45 -2.51 15.24
N ASP A 61 -3.26 -3.26 15.99
CA ASP A 61 -3.91 -2.84 17.25
C ASP A 61 -3.27 -3.53 18.46
N THR A 62 -1.93 -3.63 18.48
CA THR A 62 -1.18 -4.38 19.51
C THR A 62 -0.63 -3.52 20.64
N GLY A 63 -0.78 -2.20 20.56
CA GLY A 63 -0.21 -1.26 21.51
C GLY A 63 -0.80 0.16 21.39
N PRO A 64 -0.29 1.11 22.19
CA PRO A 64 -0.79 2.49 22.20
C PRO A 64 -0.45 3.28 20.93
N GLU A 65 0.51 2.80 20.15
CA GLU A 65 0.87 3.33 18.84
C GLU A 65 0.72 2.21 17.82
N ALA A 66 -0.09 2.46 16.79
CA ALA A 66 -0.31 1.52 15.71
C ALA A 66 0.92 1.43 14.81
N GLN A 67 1.19 0.23 14.33
CA GLN A 67 2.25 -0.06 13.37
C GLN A 67 1.65 -0.49 12.04
N VAL A 68 2.41 -0.34 10.97
CA VAL A 68 2.06 -0.84 9.64
C VAL A 68 2.98 -2.00 9.29
N ILE A 69 2.42 -3.17 8.99
CA ILE A 69 3.21 -4.33 8.57
C ILE A 69 3.60 -4.17 7.09
N LEU A 70 4.89 -4.30 6.81
CA LEU A 70 5.48 -4.24 5.48
C LEU A 70 6.37 -5.47 5.25
N THR A 71 6.56 -5.81 3.98
CA THR A 71 7.42 -6.91 3.54
C THR A 71 8.60 -6.37 2.76
N ARG A 72 9.73 -7.09 2.79
CA ARG A 72 10.83 -6.94 1.84
C ARG A 72 10.82 -8.17 0.93
N ARG A 73 10.64 -7.94 -0.37
CA ARG A 73 10.57 -9.03 -1.36
C ARG A 73 11.88 -9.81 -1.42
N ALA A 74 11.78 -11.13 -1.58
CA ALA A 74 12.93 -12.02 -1.65
C ALA A 74 13.90 -11.62 -2.77
N THR A 75 15.20 -11.66 -2.46
CA THR A 75 16.23 -11.19 -3.40
C THR A 75 16.33 -12.07 -4.65
N ALA A 76 15.93 -13.34 -4.55
CA ALA A 76 15.88 -14.31 -5.63
C ALA A 76 14.77 -14.06 -6.67
N MET A 77 13.84 -13.13 -6.42
CA MET A 77 12.74 -12.85 -7.34
C MET A 77 13.21 -12.12 -8.61
N ARG A 78 12.68 -12.54 -9.76
CA ARG A 78 13.01 -11.97 -11.09
C ARG A 78 12.59 -10.50 -11.26
N LYS A 79 11.63 -10.01 -10.47
CA LYS A 79 11.13 -8.64 -10.51
C LYS A 79 11.07 -8.07 -9.09
N HIS A 80 11.38 -6.78 -8.95
CA HIS A 80 11.21 -6.02 -7.69
C HIS A 80 11.98 -6.60 -6.49
N SER A 81 13.06 -7.34 -6.74
CA SER A 81 13.95 -7.92 -5.73
C SER A 81 14.38 -6.88 -4.69
N GLY A 82 14.20 -7.21 -3.40
CA GLY A 82 14.57 -6.36 -2.27
C GLY A 82 13.71 -5.12 -2.05
N GLN A 83 12.65 -4.90 -2.84
CA GLN A 83 11.74 -3.77 -2.64
C GLN A 83 10.86 -3.97 -1.42
N VAL A 84 10.59 -2.87 -0.71
CA VAL A 84 9.58 -2.84 0.36
C VAL A 84 8.19 -2.74 -0.25
N ALA A 85 7.28 -3.59 0.20
CA ALA A 85 5.91 -3.65 -0.26
C ALA A 85 4.91 -3.84 0.89
N PHE A 86 3.67 -3.50 0.60
CA PHE A 86 2.54 -4.07 1.31
C PHE A 86 2.35 -5.54 0.90
N PRO A 87 1.85 -6.41 1.79
CA PRO A 87 1.42 -7.74 1.37
C PRO A 87 0.34 -7.64 0.30
N GLY A 88 0.43 -8.42 -0.77
CA GLY A 88 -0.55 -8.36 -1.84
C GLY A 88 -0.06 -8.81 -3.21
N GLY A 89 -1.04 -9.00 -4.10
CA GLY A 89 -0.80 -9.64 -5.39
C GLY A 89 -1.93 -9.40 -6.38
N ALA A 90 -2.00 -10.27 -7.39
CA ALA A 90 -3.02 -10.20 -8.41
C ALA A 90 -4.39 -10.59 -7.83
N VAL A 91 -5.46 -10.00 -8.36
CA VAL A 91 -6.82 -10.48 -8.07
C VAL A 91 -7.09 -11.68 -8.97
N ASP A 92 -7.35 -12.83 -8.36
CA ASP A 92 -7.65 -14.07 -9.09
C ASP A 92 -9.14 -14.15 -9.46
N PRO A 93 -9.51 -14.90 -10.50
CA PRO A 93 -10.91 -15.06 -10.90
C PRO A 93 -11.81 -15.70 -9.82
N GLU A 94 -11.20 -16.39 -8.85
CA GLU A 94 -11.87 -17.06 -7.74
C GLU A 94 -11.99 -16.16 -6.50
N ASP A 95 -11.36 -14.98 -6.49
CA ASP A 95 -11.50 -14.02 -5.40
C ASP A 95 -12.86 -13.32 -5.47
N ASP A 96 -13.70 -13.50 -4.44
CA ASP A 96 -15.03 -12.89 -4.35
C ASP A 96 -14.98 -11.35 -4.24
N SER A 97 -13.84 -10.78 -3.83
CA SER A 97 -13.61 -9.34 -3.75
C SER A 97 -12.11 -8.97 -3.71
N VAL A 98 -11.81 -7.69 -3.87
CA VAL A 98 -10.44 -7.16 -3.69
C VAL A 98 -9.92 -7.31 -2.25
N GLU A 99 -10.79 -7.24 -1.24
CA GLU A 99 -10.43 -7.57 0.15
C GLU A 99 -10.05 -9.04 0.26
N THR A 100 -10.81 -9.91 -0.40
CA THR A 100 -10.56 -11.35 -0.39
C THR A 100 -9.17 -11.63 -0.95
N ALA A 101 -8.85 -11.06 -2.11
CA ALA A 101 -7.52 -11.15 -2.72
C ALA A 101 -6.42 -10.62 -1.78
N ALA A 102 -6.55 -9.39 -1.27
CA ALA A 102 -5.54 -8.78 -0.40
C ALA A 102 -5.27 -9.61 0.87
N MET A 103 -6.32 -10.14 1.50
CA MET A 103 -6.18 -10.98 2.69
C MET A 103 -5.61 -12.37 2.38
N ARG A 104 -5.96 -12.97 1.23
CA ARG A 104 -5.39 -14.24 0.78
C ARG A 104 -3.89 -14.11 0.56
N GLU A 105 -3.48 -13.09 -0.19
CA GLU A 105 -2.06 -12.80 -0.46
C GLU A 105 -1.29 -12.51 0.85
N ALA A 106 -1.87 -11.77 1.79
CA ALA A 106 -1.24 -11.56 3.10
C ALA A 106 -1.08 -12.86 3.91
N GLU A 107 -2.04 -13.78 3.82
CA GLU A 107 -1.93 -15.09 4.44
C GLU A 107 -0.82 -15.94 3.78
N GLU A 108 -0.75 -15.93 2.44
CA GLU A 108 0.25 -16.67 1.66
C GLU A 108 1.68 -16.13 1.85
N GLU A 109 1.86 -14.80 1.82
CA GLU A 109 3.18 -14.16 1.88
C GLU A 109 3.75 -14.10 3.30
N ILE A 110 2.92 -13.83 4.31
CA ILE A 110 3.36 -13.56 5.68
C ILE A 110 2.63 -14.34 6.78
N GLY A 111 1.75 -15.28 6.42
CA GLY A 111 1.01 -16.10 7.40
C GLY A 111 0.01 -15.31 8.23
N LEU A 112 -0.41 -14.13 7.79
CA LEU A 112 -1.36 -13.30 8.52
C LEU A 112 -2.77 -13.89 8.39
N ASP A 113 -3.19 -14.63 9.42
CA ASP A 113 -4.52 -15.26 9.46
C ASP A 113 -5.63 -14.22 9.39
N ARG A 114 -6.52 -14.41 8.42
CA ARG A 114 -7.62 -13.50 8.05
C ARG A 114 -8.57 -13.22 9.23
N ARG A 115 -8.65 -14.10 10.23
CA ARG A 115 -9.47 -13.92 11.44
C ARG A 115 -9.03 -12.73 12.28
N PHE A 116 -7.79 -12.28 12.15
CA PHE A 116 -7.28 -11.09 12.82
C PHE A 116 -7.44 -9.81 11.99
N VAL A 117 -7.86 -9.92 10.72
CA VAL A 117 -7.88 -8.80 9.79
C VAL A 117 -9.30 -8.27 9.62
N GLU A 118 -9.50 -7.00 9.98
CA GLU A 118 -10.74 -6.26 9.79
C GLU A 118 -10.54 -5.21 8.68
N PRO A 119 -11.04 -5.40 7.46
CA PRO A 119 -11.08 -4.34 6.45
C PRO A 119 -11.95 -3.17 6.92
N VAL A 120 -11.40 -1.95 6.88
CA VAL A 120 -12.05 -0.72 7.37
C VAL A 120 -12.27 0.33 6.29
N GLY A 121 -11.75 0.11 5.07
CA GLY A 121 -11.96 0.98 3.92
C GLY A 121 -11.02 0.67 2.76
N ARG A 122 -11.11 1.47 1.70
CA ARG A 122 -10.21 1.40 0.53
C ARG A 122 -9.63 2.77 0.24
N LEU A 123 -8.39 2.81 -0.24
CA LEU A 123 -7.85 4.01 -0.90
C LEU A 123 -8.24 4.04 -2.39
N PRO A 124 -8.14 5.21 -3.05
CA PRO A 124 -8.25 5.27 -4.51
C PRO A 124 -7.29 4.28 -5.19
N VAL A 125 -7.71 3.74 -6.33
CA VAL A 125 -6.89 2.84 -7.15
C VAL A 125 -5.59 3.54 -7.53
N TYR A 126 -4.46 2.85 -7.33
CA TYR A 126 -3.13 3.30 -7.72
C TYR A 126 -2.72 2.64 -9.03
N MET A 127 -2.46 3.46 -10.06
CA MET A 127 -1.97 2.96 -11.35
C MET A 127 -0.45 2.91 -11.38
N THR A 128 0.09 1.75 -11.77
CA THR A 128 1.54 1.59 -11.92
C THR A 128 1.95 1.68 -13.38
N THR A 129 3.17 2.18 -13.62
CA THR A 129 3.82 2.11 -14.94
C THR A 129 4.14 0.69 -15.40
N THR A 130 4.04 -0.29 -14.50
CA THR A 130 4.27 -1.72 -14.77
C THR A 130 3.03 -2.49 -15.23
N GLY A 131 1.88 -1.82 -15.38
CA GLY A 131 0.68 -2.41 -15.96
C GLY A 131 -0.34 -2.94 -14.94
N PHE A 132 -0.32 -2.44 -13.70
CA PHE A 132 -1.27 -2.84 -12.66
C PHE A 132 -2.22 -1.71 -12.25
N ARG A 133 -3.46 -2.10 -11.92
CA ARG A 133 -4.44 -1.30 -11.18
C ARG A 133 -4.50 -1.88 -9.78
N ILE A 134 -3.85 -1.21 -8.83
CA ILE A 134 -3.75 -1.69 -7.45
C ILE A 134 -4.84 -1.04 -6.62
N THR A 135 -5.66 -1.85 -5.96
CA THR A 135 -6.60 -1.38 -4.94
C THR A 135 -6.00 -1.59 -3.55
N PRO A 136 -5.64 -0.51 -2.82
CA PRO A 136 -5.16 -0.64 -1.45
C PRO A 136 -6.34 -0.79 -0.48
N VAL A 137 -6.39 -1.92 0.21
CA VAL A 137 -7.39 -2.26 1.23
C VAL A 137 -6.84 -1.87 2.59
N LEU A 138 -7.46 -0.92 3.26
CA LEU A 138 -7.10 -0.51 4.61
C LEU A 138 -7.69 -1.49 5.61
N ALA A 139 -6.87 -2.01 6.52
CA ALA A 139 -7.34 -2.95 7.53
C ALA A 139 -6.73 -2.69 8.91
N VAL A 140 -7.52 -2.96 9.95
CA VAL A 140 -7.01 -3.09 11.32
C VAL A 140 -6.68 -4.56 11.57
N VAL A 141 -5.52 -4.82 12.19
CA VAL A 141 -5.08 -6.16 12.57
C VAL A 141 -5.17 -6.29 14.10
N HIS A 142 -6.10 -7.12 14.56
CA HIS A 142 -6.33 -7.37 15.97
C HIS A 142 -5.19 -8.18 16.61
N PRO A 143 -4.94 -8.02 17.93
CA PRO A 143 -3.94 -8.79 18.65
C PRO A 143 -4.10 -10.31 18.54
N GLY A 144 -2.98 -11.02 18.72
CA GLY A 144 -2.95 -12.48 18.79
C GLY A 144 -2.51 -13.17 17.49
N PHE A 145 -2.19 -12.41 16.45
CA PHE A 145 -1.59 -12.93 15.23
C PHE A 145 -0.12 -13.31 15.42
N THR A 146 0.36 -14.17 14.53
CA THR A 146 1.77 -14.50 14.35
C THR A 146 2.09 -14.38 12.88
N LEU A 147 3.28 -13.89 12.53
CA LEU A 147 3.72 -13.77 11.14
C LEU A 147 4.76 -14.84 10.84
N THR A 148 4.62 -15.47 9.68
CA THR A 148 5.58 -16.43 9.13
C THR A 148 5.80 -16.08 7.67
N ALA A 149 6.96 -15.51 7.35
CA ALA A 149 7.31 -15.17 5.98
C ALA A 149 7.42 -16.43 5.11
N ASN A 150 6.81 -16.40 3.93
CA ASN A 150 7.10 -17.37 2.88
C ASN A 150 8.47 -17.03 2.26
N PRO A 151 9.51 -17.86 2.46
CA PRO A 151 10.87 -17.53 2.02
C PRO A 151 11.05 -17.45 0.51
N ASP A 152 10.13 -18.02 -0.27
CA ASP A 152 10.16 -17.94 -1.73
C ASP A 152 9.80 -16.54 -2.25
N GLU A 153 9.09 -15.75 -1.43
CA GLU A 153 8.51 -14.46 -1.83
C GLU A 153 8.94 -13.29 -0.93
N VAL A 154 9.16 -13.55 0.35
CA VAL A 154 9.43 -12.56 1.39
C VAL A 154 10.72 -12.90 2.14
N ASP A 155 11.69 -11.98 2.07
CA ASP A 155 12.96 -12.07 2.80
C ASP A 155 12.86 -11.51 4.22
N ALA A 156 12.02 -10.50 4.42
CA ALA A 156 11.79 -9.93 5.75
C ALA A 156 10.36 -9.40 5.89
N VAL A 157 9.82 -9.51 7.11
CA VAL A 157 8.59 -8.85 7.53
C VAL A 157 8.95 -7.92 8.67
N PHE A 158 8.48 -6.68 8.61
CA PHE A 158 8.80 -5.67 9.61
C PHE A 158 7.63 -4.70 9.80
N GLU A 159 7.66 -4.00 10.92
CA GLU A 159 6.65 -3.02 11.30
C GLU A 159 7.24 -1.62 11.27
N THR A 160 6.46 -0.64 10.80
CA THR A 160 6.84 0.78 10.81
C THR A 160 5.75 1.60 11.51
N PRO A 161 6.10 2.55 12.41
CA PRO A 161 5.11 3.32 13.14
C PRO A 161 4.20 4.09 12.21
N LEU A 162 2.89 4.03 12.45
CA LEU A 162 1.92 4.81 11.69
C LEU A 162 2.22 6.31 11.80
N SER A 163 2.66 6.77 12.97
CA SER A 163 3.10 8.16 13.19
C SER A 163 4.24 8.57 12.28
N PHE A 164 5.22 7.68 12.06
CA PHE A 164 6.34 7.92 11.14
C PHE A 164 5.83 8.02 9.71
N LEU A 165 5.00 7.06 9.28
CA LEU A 165 4.47 7.01 7.92
C LEU A 165 3.49 8.13 7.61
N MET A 166 2.80 8.69 8.60
CA MET A 166 1.82 9.77 8.43
C MET A 166 2.40 11.15 8.77
N THR A 167 3.71 11.26 8.93
CA THR A 167 4.41 12.54 9.13
C THR A 167 4.98 13.04 7.81
N GLN A 168 4.44 14.14 7.28
CA GLN A 168 4.85 14.71 5.99
C GLN A 168 6.36 14.94 5.85
N ALA A 169 7.05 15.32 6.93
CA ALA A 169 8.50 15.57 6.91
C ALA A 169 9.32 14.32 6.55
N ASN A 170 8.75 13.12 6.71
CA ASN A 170 9.39 11.87 6.33
C ASN A 170 9.19 11.53 4.84
N HIS A 171 8.33 12.26 4.11
CA HIS A 171 7.99 12.00 2.71
C HIS A 171 8.91 12.82 1.81
N ARG A 172 10.06 12.26 1.47
CA ARG A 172 11.03 12.93 0.59
C ARG A 172 10.70 12.61 -0.86
N ARG A 173 10.92 13.57 -1.76
CA ARG A 173 10.88 13.35 -3.20
C ARG A 173 12.30 13.18 -3.71
N GLU A 174 12.51 12.14 -4.50
CA GLU A 174 13.75 11.90 -5.22
C GLU A 174 13.47 11.72 -6.71
N SER A 175 14.53 11.74 -7.52
CA SER A 175 14.45 11.45 -8.93
C SER A 175 15.60 10.59 -9.43
N ARG A 176 15.35 9.85 -10.51
CA ARG A 176 16.37 9.08 -11.23
C ARG A 176 16.07 9.06 -12.71
N VAL A 177 17.11 9.21 -13.53
CA VAL A 177 16.99 9.03 -14.99
C VAL A 177 16.92 7.55 -15.32
N TRP A 178 15.87 7.14 -16.04
CA TRP A 178 15.66 5.78 -16.53
C TRP A 178 15.23 5.84 -17.99
N GLU A 179 15.92 5.10 -18.87
CA GLU A 179 15.72 5.14 -20.33
C GLU A 179 15.70 6.58 -20.92
N GLY A 180 16.52 7.47 -20.37
CA GLY A 180 16.64 8.85 -20.83
C GLY A 180 15.55 9.80 -20.30
N ILE A 181 14.61 9.31 -19.50
CA ILE A 181 13.55 10.12 -18.89
C ILE A 181 13.81 10.25 -17.39
N GLU A 182 13.77 11.47 -16.87
CA GLU A 182 13.82 11.71 -15.43
C GLU A 182 12.52 11.25 -14.78
N ARG A 183 12.62 10.36 -13.78
CA ARG A 183 11.48 9.83 -13.04
C ARG A 183 11.53 10.27 -11.59
N HIS A 184 10.45 10.87 -11.10
CA HIS A 184 10.27 11.27 -9.71
C HIS A 184 9.48 10.22 -8.92
N TYR A 185 9.87 10.02 -7.66
CA TYR A 185 9.19 9.11 -6.74
C TYR A 185 9.31 9.60 -5.28
N TYR A 186 8.41 9.13 -4.43
CA TYR A 186 8.51 9.34 -2.99
C TYR A 186 9.41 8.29 -2.34
N VAL A 187 10.08 8.69 -1.26
CA VAL A 187 10.88 7.82 -0.40
C VAL A 187 10.63 8.17 1.08
N MET A 188 10.65 7.14 1.92
CA MET A 188 10.49 7.23 3.38
C MET A 188 11.48 6.25 4.05
N PRO A 189 12.77 6.62 4.20
CA PRO A 189 13.76 5.74 4.81
C PRO A 189 13.47 5.52 6.31
N TYR A 190 13.37 4.26 6.74
CA TYR A 190 13.10 3.89 8.14
C TYR A 190 14.02 2.76 8.59
N GLY A 191 14.91 3.04 9.55
CA GLY A 191 15.94 2.09 9.95
C GLY A 191 16.81 1.67 8.77
N GLU A 192 16.88 0.36 8.50
CA GLU A 192 17.56 -0.21 7.33
C GLU A 192 16.65 -0.34 6.09
N HIS A 193 15.36 -0.01 6.22
CA HIS A 193 14.38 -0.17 5.16
C HIS A 193 14.25 1.11 4.34
N TYR A 194 14.31 0.94 3.02
CA TYR A 194 14.09 2.02 2.08
C TYR A 194 12.70 1.85 1.46
N ILE A 195 11.71 2.60 1.95
CA ILE A 195 10.33 2.55 1.45
C ILE A 195 10.23 3.55 0.29
N TRP A 196 9.90 3.09 -0.92
CA TRP A 196 9.89 3.94 -2.11
C TRP A 196 8.90 3.45 -3.18
N GLY A 197 8.78 4.21 -4.27
CA GLY A 197 7.99 3.82 -5.44
C GLY A 197 6.50 3.69 -5.11
N VAL A 198 5.87 2.61 -5.62
CA VAL A 198 4.43 2.35 -5.45
C VAL A 198 4.03 2.34 -3.98
N THR A 199 4.78 1.67 -3.12
CA THR A 199 4.50 1.58 -1.68
C THR A 199 4.50 2.96 -1.03
N ALA A 200 5.54 3.77 -1.27
CA ALA A 200 5.59 5.15 -0.78
C ALA A 200 4.50 6.03 -1.38
N GLY A 201 4.12 5.79 -2.65
CA GLY A 201 3.01 6.46 -3.30
C GLY A 201 1.67 6.19 -2.62
N ILE A 202 1.36 4.91 -2.33
CA ILE A 202 0.16 4.51 -1.58
C ILE A 202 0.16 5.13 -0.18
N ILE A 203 1.28 5.10 0.53
CA ILE A 203 1.41 5.74 1.86
C ILE A 203 1.20 7.25 1.76
N ARG A 204 1.73 7.90 0.72
CA ARG A 204 1.49 9.32 0.47
C ARG A 204 0.00 9.62 0.25
N THR A 205 -0.68 8.81 -0.55
CA THR A 205 -2.14 8.93 -0.75
C THR A 205 -2.89 8.72 0.56
N MET A 206 -2.50 7.74 1.38
CA MET A 206 -3.09 7.52 2.71
C MET A 206 -2.96 8.75 3.61
N TYR A 207 -1.76 9.34 3.67
CA TYR A 207 -1.51 10.58 4.41
C TYR A 207 -2.41 11.71 3.92
N GLU A 208 -2.45 11.98 2.62
CA GLU A 208 -3.24 13.06 2.02
C GLU A 208 -4.74 12.91 2.25
N ARG A 209 -5.22 11.66 2.32
CA ARG A 209 -6.64 11.37 2.50
C ARG A 209 -7.08 11.37 3.95
N LEU A 210 -6.23 10.91 4.88
CA LEU A 210 -6.65 10.62 6.25
C LEU A 210 -6.03 11.58 7.29
N TYR A 211 -4.86 12.17 7.01
CA TYR A 211 -4.07 12.88 8.02
C TYR A 211 -3.61 14.30 7.63
N ALA A 212 -3.86 14.74 6.39
CA ALA A 212 -3.50 16.08 5.90
C ALA A 212 -4.49 17.18 6.28
#